data_AF-A0A382WJU6-F1
#
_entry.id   AF-A0A382WJU6-F1
#
_cell.length_a   1.000
_cell.length_b   1.000
_cell.length_c   1.000
_cell.angle_alpha   90.00
_cell.angle_beta   90.00
_cell.angle_gamma   90.00
#
_symmetry.space_group_name_H-M   'P 1'
#
loop_
_entity.id
_entity.type
_entity.pdbx_description
1 polymer ?
#
loop_
_entity_poly.entity_id
_entity_poly.type
_entity_poly.pdbx_seq_one_letter_code
_entity_poly.pdbx_strand_id
1 'polypeptide(L)'
;MDIPIVPKVGKLGLKRALGTTSVLIIVVGIIIVGSEVGIIYQQLDTSDWEEIPATVSISEIREYETCGEDGCFSNDYPYIRYSYFVDGESYSNDDIVLFDLDEGDFGFSISLVDQHPKGSEVTAYYNPENPDQAVLMKGFSGVYPLIVFLGEIIIWVYVVVVTFLIVWKILFHIQPAGNRKKAEQRYADDEDDEKRYNMMLMFSSLAFNRAPRIWVIVGSTIFLIFTMMVFGPYRRF
;
A
#
# COMPACT_ATOMS: atom_id res chain seq x y z
N MET A 1 -4.93 46.60 1.80
CA MET A 1 -5.28 45.17 1.74
C MET A 1 -4.61 44.51 2.93
N ASP A 2 -5.40 43.96 3.86
CA ASP A 2 -4.86 43.25 5.02
C ASP A 2 -4.29 41.91 4.59
N ILE A 3 -3.00 41.69 4.83
CA ILE A 3 -2.34 40.44 4.50
C ILE A 3 -2.84 39.35 5.46
N PRO A 4 -3.38 38.22 4.98
CA PRO A 4 -3.83 37.14 5.85
C PRO A 4 -2.68 36.61 6.71
N ILE A 5 -2.97 36.34 7.99
CA ILE A 5 -1.99 35.88 8.98
C ILE A 5 -1.77 34.37 8.77
N VAL A 6 -0.52 33.96 8.59
CA VAL A 6 -0.16 32.53 8.47
C VAL A 6 0.00 31.97 9.89
N PRO A 7 -0.82 30.99 10.31
CA PRO A 7 -0.76 30.45 11.66
C PRO A 7 0.50 29.62 11.89
N LYS A 8 0.94 29.60 13.14
CA LYS A 8 2.10 28.82 13.59
C LYS A 8 1.70 27.36 13.72
N VAL A 9 2.44 26.48 13.05
CA VAL A 9 2.29 25.03 13.23
C VAL A 9 3.00 24.61 14.51
N GLY A 10 2.34 23.80 15.34
CA GLY A 10 2.83 23.40 16.65
C GLY A 10 4.15 22.64 16.66
N LYS A 11 4.94 22.86 17.71
CA LYS A 11 6.27 22.24 17.90
C LYS A 11 6.21 20.85 18.54
N LEU A 12 5.03 20.35 18.91
CA LEU A 12 4.90 19.11 19.66
C LEU A 12 5.40 17.93 18.80
N GLY A 13 6.60 17.42 19.10
CA GLY A 13 7.24 16.27 18.43
C GLY A 13 7.70 16.48 16.98
N LEU A 14 7.10 17.41 16.23
CA LEU A 14 7.16 17.52 14.77
C LEU A 14 8.59 17.60 14.20
N LYS A 15 9.52 18.33 14.83
CA LYS A 15 10.88 18.50 14.29
C LYS A 15 11.79 17.28 14.45
N ARG A 16 11.65 16.53 15.55
CA ARG A 16 12.42 15.29 15.78
C ARG A 16 11.75 14.13 15.04
N ALA A 17 10.43 14.08 15.09
CA ALA A 17 9.62 13.10 14.35
C ALA A 17 9.89 13.21 12.85
N LEU A 18 9.77 14.39 12.21
CA LEU A 18 10.02 14.50 10.76
C LEU A 18 11.43 14.09 10.36
N GLY A 19 12.47 14.48 11.10
CA GLY A 19 13.85 14.15 10.73
C GLY A 19 14.13 12.64 10.79
N THR A 20 13.74 11.98 11.89
CA THR A 20 13.94 10.54 12.03
C THR A 20 12.98 9.72 11.16
N THR A 21 11.73 10.16 10.98
CA THR A 21 10.80 9.48 10.06
C THR A 21 11.20 9.66 8.60
N SER A 22 11.80 10.81 8.21
CA SER A 22 12.36 11.01 6.87
C SER A 22 13.41 9.96 6.55
N VAL A 23 14.38 9.79 7.45
CA VAL A 23 15.51 8.86 7.25
C VAL A 23 14.99 7.43 7.21
N LEU A 24 14.06 7.05 8.09
CA LEU A 24 13.48 5.71 8.08
C LEU A 24 12.69 5.43 6.79
N ILE A 25 11.88 6.36 6.31
CA ILE A 25 11.12 6.20 5.06
C ILE A 25 12.07 6.09 3.87
N ILE A 26 13.13 6.90 3.82
CA ILE A 26 14.13 6.84 2.76
C ILE A 26 14.88 5.50 2.80
N VAL A 27 15.31 5.05 3.99
CA VAL A 27 16.02 3.78 4.14
C VAL A 27 15.12 2.60 3.78
N VAL A 28 13.87 2.59 4.23
CA VAL A 28 12.89 1.56 3.87
C VAL A 28 12.61 1.61 2.36
N GLY A 29 12.46 2.80 1.78
CA GLY A 29 12.31 2.95 0.33
C GLY A 29 13.52 2.42 -0.46
N ILE A 30 14.74 2.70 -0.01
CA ILE A 30 15.97 2.17 -0.62
C ILE A 30 16.05 0.65 -0.47
N ILE A 31 15.65 0.08 0.66
CA ILE A 31 15.65 -1.38 0.88
C ILE A 31 14.62 -2.05 -0.03
N ILE A 32 13.39 -1.51 -0.10
CA ILE A 32 12.31 -2.04 -0.95
C ILE A 32 12.70 -1.92 -2.43
N VAL A 33 13.14 -0.74 -2.89
CA VAL A 33 13.54 -0.60 -4.30
C VAL A 33 14.77 -1.47 -4.57
N GLY A 34 15.73 -1.49 -3.65
CA GLY A 34 16.98 -2.22 -3.75
C GLY A 34 16.83 -3.74 -3.84
N SER A 35 15.85 -4.33 -3.14
CA SER A 35 15.58 -5.78 -3.22
C SER A 35 15.05 -6.20 -4.59
N GLU A 36 14.25 -5.34 -5.22
CA GLU A 36 13.59 -5.65 -6.50
C GLU A 36 14.43 -5.27 -7.74
N VAL A 37 15.53 -4.52 -7.57
CA VAL A 37 16.41 -4.09 -8.67
C VAL A 37 16.80 -5.27 -9.55
N GLY A 38 17.33 -6.36 -8.98
CA GLY A 38 17.82 -7.48 -9.80
C GLY A 38 16.76 -8.08 -10.73
N ILE A 39 15.53 -8.22 -10.21
CA ILE A 39 14.39 -8.82 -10.90
C ILE A 39 13.87 -7.90 -12.01
N ILE A 40 13.69 -6.61 -11.68
CA ILE A 40 13.25 -5.60 -12.64
C ILE A 40 14.27 -5.45 -13.78
N TYR A 41 15.57 -5.47 -13.47
CA TYR A 41 16.61 -5.33 -14.49
C TYR A 41 16.59 -6.49 -15.50
N GLN A 42 16.42 -7.74 -15.05
CA GLN A 42 16.31 -8.87 -15.97
C GLN A 42 15.11 -8.71 -16.91
N GLN A 43 13.94 -8.34 -16.41
CA GLN A 43 12.78 -8.09 -17.26
C GLN A 43 12.99 -6.90 -18.20
N LEU A 44 13.69 -5.85 -17.78
CA LEU A 44 13.97 -4.70 -18.63
C LEU A 44 14.94 -5.02 -19.77
N ASP A 45 15.86 -5.95 -19.56
CA ASP A 45 16.76 -6.42 -20.62
C ASP A 45 15.99 -7.11 -21.77
N THR A 46 14.76 -7.57 -21.54
CA THR A 46 13.89 -8.08 -22.61
C THR A 46 13.36 -6.98 -23.53
N SER A 47 13.49 -5.70 -23.18
CA SER A 47 12.91 -4.59 -23.96
C SER A 47 13.40 -4.53 -25.41
N ASP A 48 14.66 -4.92 -25.63
CA ASP A 48 15.31 -4.95 -26.95
C ASP A 48 15.15 -6.31 -27.67
N TRP A 49 14.43 -7.27 -27.07
CA TRP A 49 14.19 -8.58 -27.69
C TRP A 49 13.33 -8.46 -28.95
N GLU A 50 13.62 -9.33 -29.92
CA GLU A 50 13.02 -9.28 -31.25
C GLU A 50 11.66 -9.98 -31.28
N GLU A 51 10.72 -9.38 -32.00
CA GLU A 51 9.36 -9.90 -32.18
C GLU A 51 9.36 -11.09 -33.13
N ILE A 52 8.66 -12.16 -32.75
CA ILE A 52 8.52 -13.36 -33.57
C ILE A 52 7.12 -13.95 -33.48
N PRO A 53 6.51 -14.39 -34.60
CA PRO A 53 5.26 -15.13 -34.55
C PRO A 53 5.48 -16.49 -33.88
N ALA A 54 4.63 -16.78 -32.90
CA ALA A 54 4.63 -18.03 -32.16
C ALA A 54 3.24 -18.68 -32.18
N THR A 55 3.18 -19.98 -31.96
CA THR A 55 1.93 -20.73 -31.85
C THR A 55 1.80 -21.33 -30.46
N VAL A 56 0.64 -21.11 -29.84
CA VAL A 56 0.36 -21.68 -28.52
C VAL A 56 0.15 -23.19 -28.64
N SER A 57 0.98 -23.97 -27.97
CA SER A 57 0.93 -25.44 -27.95
C SER A 57 0.15 -25.99 -26.75
N ILE A 58 0.22 -25.31 -25.60
CA ILE A 58 -0.51 -25.63 -24.36
C ILE A 58 -1.05 -24.31 -23.78
N SER A 59 -2.29 -24.34 -23.31
CA SER A 59 -2.92 -23.24 -22.57
C SER A 59 -3.91 -23.84 -21.58
N GLU A 60 -3.58 -23.82 -20.30
CA GLU A 60 -4.36 -24.45 -19.23
C GLU A 60 -4.12 -23.74 -17.90
N ILE A 61 -5.05 -23.91 -16.96
CA ILE A 61 -4.87 -23.46 -15.58
C ILE A 61 -4.23 -24.61 -14.82
N ARG A 62 -3.13 -24.33 -14.12
CA ARG A 62 -2.45 -25.27 -13.24
C ARG A 62 -2.57 -24.83 -11.79
N GLU A 63 -2.48 -25.79 -10.89
CA GLU A 63 -2.47 -25.58 -9.45
C GLU A 63 -1.07 -25.95 -8.95
N TYR A 64 -0.53 -25.15 -8.03
CA TYR A 64 0.61 -25.56 -7.22
C TYR A 64 0.21 -25.50 -5.74
N GLU A 65 0.84 -26.34 -4.92
CA GLU A 65 0.57 -26.45 -3.49
C GLU A 65 1.85 -26.15 -2.71
N THR A 66 1.82 -25.12 -1.87
CA THR A 66 2.91 -24.79 -0.95
C THR A 66 2.50 -25.16 0.48
N CYS A 67 3.25 -26.06 1.11
CA CYS A 67 3.02 -26.47 2.49
C CYS A 67 4.06 -25.85 3.43
N GLY A 68 3.57 -25.14 4.45
CA GLY A 68 4.37 -24.58 5.55
C GLY A 68 3.93 -25.11 6.92
N GLU A 69 4.54 -24.59 8.00
CA GLU A 69 4.17 -24.96 9.37
C GLU A 69 2.70 -24.62 9.71
N ASP A 70 2.14 -23.60 9.08
CA ASP A 70 0.78 -23.11 9.31
C ASP A 70 -0.29 -23.79 8.42
N GLY A 71 0.10 -24.74 7.55
CA GLY A 71 -0.79 -25.46 6.64
C GLY A 71 -0.32 -25.45 5.18
N CYS A 72 -1.14 -26.04 4.30
CA CYS A 72 -0.90 -26.01 2.86
C CYS A 72 -1.81 -25.00 2.18
N PHE A 73 -1.25 -24.24 1.24
CA PHE A 73 -1.94 -23.28 0.40
C PHE A 73 -1.82 -23.73 -1.05
N SER A 74 -2.97 -23.92 -1.69
CA SER A 74 -3.05 -24.11 -3.13
C SER A 74 -3.34 -22.78 -3.81
N ASN A 75 -2.73 -22.54 -4.97
CA ASN A 75 -3.10 -21.40 -5.80
C ASN A 75 -3.02 -21.76 -7.29
N ASP A 76 -3.92 -21.14 -8.05
CA ASP A 76 -4.10 -21.38 -9.48
C ASP A 76 -3.27 -20.37 -10.29
N TYR A 77 -2.64 -20.82 -11.36
CA TYR A 77 -1.88 -19.96 -12.28
C TYR A 77 -2.11 -20.35 -13.75
N PRO A 78 -2.05 -19.39 -14.68
CA PRO A 78 -2.11 -19.69 -16.10
C PRO A 78 -0.79 -20.31 -16.57
N TYR A 79 -0.88 -21.42 -17.28
CA TYR A 79 0.25 -22.08 -17.92
C TYR A 79 0.09 -22.05 -19.44
N ILE A 80 0.97 -21.31 -20.11
CA ILE A 80 0.92 -21.10 -21.56
C ILE A 80 2.27 -21.49 -22.16
N ARG A 81 2.30 -22.57 -22.94
CA ARG A 81 3.48 -22.98 -23.71
C ARG A 81 3.30 -22.64 -25.17
N TYR A 82 4.31 -22.04 -25.77
CA TYR A 82 4.30 -21.64 -27.17
C TYR A 82 5.57 -22.11 -27.89
N SER A 83 5.49 -22.20 -29.21
CA SER A 83 6.60 -22.61 -30.08
C SER A 83 6.80 -21.59 -31.19
N TYR A 84 8.05 -21.35 -31.56
CA TYR A 84 8.47 -20.39 -32.58
C TYR A 84 9.65 -20.94 -33.37
N PHE A 85 9.93 -20.32 -34.52
CA PHE A 85 10.97 -20.78 -35.44
C PHE A 85 11.99 -19.68 -35.72
N VAL A 86 13.25 -19.92 -35.32
CA VAL A 86 14.37 -18.99 -35.58
C VAL A 86 15.35 -19.70 -36.49
N ASP A 87 15.70 -19.09 -37.62
CA ASP A 87 16.69 -19.61 -38.59
C ASP A 87 16.49 -21.08 -39.03
N GLY A 88 15.23 -21.54 -39.04
CA GLY A 88 14.85 -22.91 -39.44
C GLY A 88 14.91 -23.94 -38.32
N GLU A 89 15.26 -23.55 -37.11
CA GLU A 89 15.19 -24.36 -35.89
C GLU A 89 13.93 -24.03 -35.08
N SER A 90 13.32 -25.06 -34.49
CA SER A 90 12.12 -24.91 -33.66
C SER A 90 12.51 -24.76 -32.21
N TYR A 91 12.00 -23.72 -31.57
CA TYR A 91 12.14 -23.45 -30.15
C TYR A 91 10.77 -23.46 -29.48
N SER A 92 10.76 -23.63 -28.16
CA SER A 92 9.55 -23.56 -27.35
C SER A 92 9.86 -23.04 -25.97
N ASN A 93 8.96 -22.24 -25.41
CA ASN A 93 9.08 -21.70 -24.07
C ASN A 93 7.67 -21.57 -23.45
N ASP A 94 7.58 -21.43 -22.13
CA ASP A 94 6.40 -21.22 -21.32
C ASP A 94 6.45 -19.94 -20.45
N ASP A 95 7.51 -19.16 -20.59
CA ASP A 95 7.69 -17.88 -19.91
C ASP A 95 6.72 -16.83 -20.47
N ILE A 96 5.89 -16.27 -19.60
CA ILE A 96 5.06 -15.09 -19.92
C ILE A 96 5.91 -13.81 -19.79
N VAL A 97 6.77 -13.74 -18.77
CA VAL A 97 7.80 -12.73 -18.51
C VAL A 97 9.08 -13.46 -18.09
N LEU A 98 10.25 -12.80 -18.17
CA LEU A 98 11.55 -13.45 -18.00
C LEU A 98 11.89 -13.77 -16.55
N PHE A 99 11.42 -12.94 -15.63
CA PHE A 99 11.63 -13.21 -14.22
C PHE A 99 10.60 -14.21 -13.73
N ASP A 100 11.07 -15.15 -12.90
CA ASP A 100 10.21 -16.20 -12.35
C ASP A 100 9.22 -15.56 -11.38
N LEU A 101 7.97 -15.42 -11.86
CA LEU A 101 6.82 -15.21 -10.99
C LEU A 101 6.43 -16.59 -10.46
N ASP A 102 7.35 -17.21 -9.73
CA ASP A 102 7.15 -18.50 -9.09
C ASP A 102 5.76 -18.50 -8.45
N GLU A 103 5.00 -19.54 -8.80
CA GLU A 103 4.07 -20.21 -7.90
C GLU A 103 3.45 -19.28 -6.83
N GLY A 104 2.72 -18.29 -7.36
CA GLY A 104 1.54 -17.64 -6.80
C GLY A 104 1.65 -16.63 -5.66
N ASP A 105 2.73 -15.87 -5.55
CA ASP A 105 2.73 -14.62 -4.76
C ASP A 105 2.41 -13.37 -5.63
N PHE A 106 2.72 -13.40 -6.93
CA PHE A 106 2.52 -12.26 -7.86
C PHE A 106 2.10 -12.67 -9.29
N GLY A 107 1.30 -13.74 -9.40
CA GLY A 107 0.97 -14.37 -10.69
C GLY A 107 0.00 -13.60 -11.60
N PHE A 108 0.03 -13.94 -12.89
CA PHE A 108 -0.95 -13.47 -13.87
C PHE A 108 -2.36 -13.98 -13.56
N SER A 109 -3.39 -13.24 -13.97
CA SER A 109 -4.77 -13.72 -13.89
C SER A 109 -4.93 -15.00 -14.70
N ILE A 110 -5.61 -16.01 -14.12
CA ILE A 110 -5.99 -17.24 -14.82
C ILE A 110 -6.75 -16.97 -16.14
N SER A 111 -7.43 -15.83 -16.27
CA SER A 111 -8.10 -15.41 -17.51
C SER A 111 -7.14 -15.17 -18.70
N LEU A 112 -5.83 -15.20 -18.48
CA LEU A 112 -4.84 -15.11 -19.55
C LEU A 112 -4.91 -16.32 -20.50
N VAL A 113 -5.36 -17.49 -20.00
CA VAL A 113 -5.55 -18.69 -20.85
C VAL A 113 -6.63 -18.48 -21.91
N ASP A 114 -7.67 -17.69 -21.59
CA ASP A 114 -8.76 -17.38 -22.52
C ASP A 114 -8.29 -16.45 -23.65
N GLN A 115 -7.26 -15.64 -23.38
CA GLN A 115 -6.65 -14.74 -24.35
C GLN A 115 -5.64 -15.45 -25.25
N HIS A 116 -5.09 -16.58 -24.79
CA HIS A 116 -4.07 -17.37 -25.49
C HIS A 116 -4.54 -18.82 -25.64
N PRO A 117 -5.63 -19.10 -26.37
CA PRO A 117 -6.13 -20.46 -26.51
C PRO A 117 -5.15 -21.34 -27.31
N LYS A 118 -5.13 -22.64 -27.02
CA LYS A 118 -4.29 -23.60 -27.75
C LYS A 118 -4.54 -23.51 -29.27
N GLY A 119 -3.46 -23.43 -30.04
CA GLY A 119 -3.45 -23.30 -31.48
C GLY A 119 -3.58 -21.88 -32.01
N SER A 120 -3.74 -20.88 -31.14
CA SER A 120 -3.70 -19.47 -31.55
C SER A 120 -2.29 -19.02 -31.93
N GLU A 121 -2.23 -18.06 -32.85
CA GLU A 121 -1.01 -17.31 -33.15
C GLU A 121 -0.87 -16.15 -32.17
N VAL A 122 0.33 -16.01 -31.61
CA VAL A 122 0.68 -14.99 -30.62
C VAL A 122 2.01 -14.37 -31.01
N THR A 123 2.29 -13.17 -30.51
CA THR A 123 3.61 -12.55 -30.67
C THR A 123 4.45 -12.90 -29.45
N ALA A 124 5.53 -13.63 -29.66
CA ALA A 124 6.57 -13.83 -28.65
C ALA A 124 7.72 -12.86 -28.91
N TYR A 125 8.53 -12.63 -27.89
CA TYR A 125 9.75 -11.86 -27.99
C TYR A 125 10.89 -12.78 -27.59
N TYR A 126 11.85 -13.03 -28.49
CA TYR A 126 12.96 -13.94 -28.23
C TYR A 126 14.27 -13.18 -28.07
N ASN A 127 15.20 -13.75 -27.31
CA ASN A 127 16.55 -13.21 -27.18
C ASN A 127 17.38 -13.56 -28.42
N PRO A 128 17.82 -12.58 -29.25
CA PRO A 128 18.61 -12.87 -30.45
C PRO A 128 19.98 -13.50 -30.15
N GLU A 129 20.52 -13.26 -28.94
CA GLU A 129 21.79 -13.86 -28.49
C GLU A 129 21.61 -15.28 -27.96
N ASN A 130 20.39 -15.64 -27.56
CA ASN A 130 20.05 -16.96 -27.03
C ASN A 130 18.60 -17.34 -27.36
N PRO A 131 18.33 -17.93 -28.54
CA PRO A 131 16.98 -18.25 -29.00
C PRO A 131 16.21 -19.27 -28.15
N ASP A 132 16.82 -19.92 -27.15
CA ASP A 132 16.09 -20.75 -26.18
C ASP A 132 15.28 -19.89 -25.18
N GLN A 133 15.58 -18.59 -25.08
CA GLN A 133 14.85 -17.65 -24.24
C GLN A 133 13.83 -16.87 -25.06
N ALA A 134 12.57 -16.90 -24.62
CA ALA A 134 11.53 -16.03 -25.14
C ALA A 134 10.52 -15.71 -24.05
N VAL A 135 9.76 -14.63 -24.24
CA VAL A 135 8.66 -14.20 -23.36
C VAL A 135 7.45 -13.79 -24.20
N LEU A 136 6.24 -13.90 -23.65
CA LEU A 136 5.03 -13.33 -24.26
C LEU A 136 4.88 -11.82 -24.00
N MET A 137 5.57 -11.29 -22.97
CA MET A 137 5.53 -9.90 -22.56
C MET A 137 6.93 -9.39 -22.25
N LYS A 138 7.36 -8.31 -22.91
CA LYS A 138 8.70 -7.72 -22.76
C LYS A 138 8.71 -6.36 -22.08
N GLY A 139 9.83 -6.04 -21.43
CA GLY A 139 10.00 -4.80 -20.66
C GLY A 139 8.90 -4.63 -19.60
N PHE A 140 8.35 -3.43 -19.49
CA PHE A 140 7.29 -3.11 -18.51
C PHE A 140 5.89 -3.63 -18.88
N SER A 141 5.70 -4.29 -20.03
CA SER A 141 4.37 -4.78 -20.39
C SER A 141 3.97 -5.90 -19.43
N GLY A 142 2.85 -5.73 -18.72
CA GLY A 142 2.20 -6.81 -17.98
C GLY A 142 2.45 -6.89 -16.47
N VAL A 143 3.55 -6.34 -15.94
CA VAL A 143 3.81 -6.40 -14.49
C VAL A 143 4.55 -5.16 -14.01
N TYR A 144 3.80 -4.19 -13.50
CA TYR A 144 4.34 -3.26 -12.52
C TYR A 144 3.82 -3.75 -11.16
N PRO A 145 4.66 -4.39 -10.33
CA PRO A 145 4.18 -5.00 -9.10
C PRO A 145 3.40 -3.96 -8.29
N LEU A 146 2.17 -4.30 -7.88
CA LEU A 146 1.29 -3.38 -7.16
C LEU A 146 2.00 -2.78 -5.95
N ILE A 147 2.89 -3.55 -5.32
CA ILE A 147 3.73 -3.10 -4.19
C ILE A 147 4.71 -1.98 -4.56
N VAL A 148 5.31 -2.02 -5.77
CA VAL A 148 6.18 -0.96 -6.27
C VAL A 148 5.34 0.30 -6.53
N PHE A 149 4.16 0.14 -7.15
CA PHE A 149 3.24 1.26 -7.41
C PHE A 149 2.76 1.93 -6.11
N LEU A 150 2.35 1.14 -5.12
CA LEU A 150 1.94 1.63 -3.81
C LEU A 150 3.12 2.28 -3.06
N GLY A 151 4.31 1.71 -3.19
CA GLY A 151 5.55 2.29 -2.64
C GLY A 151 5.83 3.68 -3.20
N GLU A 152 5.73 3.86 -4.52
CA GLU A 152 5.90 5.16 -5.16
C GLU A 152 4.83 6.16 -4.69
N ILE A 153 3.56 5.76 -4.58
CA ILE A 153 2.50 6.64 -4.07
C ILE A 153 2.83 7.14 -2.67
N ILE A 154 3.27 6.26 -1.76
CA ILE A 154 3.62 6.63 -0.40
C ILE A 154 4.79 7.63 -0.40
N ILE A 155 5.80 7.40 -1.24
CA ILE A 155 6.94 8.31 -1.40
C ILE A 155 6.48 9.67 -1.94
N TRP A 156 5.64 9.71 -2.97
CA TRP A 156 5.13 10.96 -3.54
C TRP A 156 4.25 11.74 -2.57
N VAL A 157 3.35 11.08 -1.84
CA VAL A 157 2.54 11.69 -0.77
C VAL A 157 3.46 12.30 0.30
N TYR A 158 4.51 11.56 0.68
CA TYR A 158 5.49 12.05 1.65
C TYR A 158 6.20 13.31 1.14
N VAL A 159 6.68 13.33 -0.11
CA VAL A 159 7.32 14.49 -0.74
C VAL A 159 6.39 15.70 -0.77
N VAL A 160 5.11 15.51 -1.12
CA VAL A 160 4.09 16.58 -1.12
C VAL A 160 3.88 17.15 0.28
N VAL A 161 3.78 16.31 1.31
CA VAL A 161 3.64 16.77 2.70
C VAL A 161 4.87 17.56 3.14
N VAL A 162 6.08 17.07 2.86
CA VAL A 162 7.33 17.76 3.25
C VAL A 162 7.47 19.11 2.54
N THR A 163 7.24 19.15 1.23
CA THR A 163 7.28 20.40 0.45
C THR A 163 6.25 21.41 0.94
N PHE A 164 5.03 20.98 1.22
CA PHE A 164 4.00 21.82 1.84
C PHE A 164 4.47 22.41 3.17
N LEU A 165 5.06 21.60 4.06
CA LEU A 165 5.57 22.07 5.35
C LEU A 165 6.75 23.05 5.21
N ILE A 166 7.64 22.83 4.24
CA ILE A 166 8.75 23.75 3.94
C ILE A 166 8.20 25.10 3.46
N VAL A 167 7.28 25.08 2.50
CA VAL A 167 6.63 26.29 1.97
C VAL A 167 5.89 27.01 3.10
N TRP A 168 5.13 26.29 3.91
CA TRP A 168 4.41 26.85 5.06
C TRP A 168 5.35 27.55 6.05
N LYS A 169 6.50 26.91 6.35
CA LYS A 169 7.53 27.49 7.21
C LYS A 169 8.14 28.76 6.62
N ILE A 170 8.39 28.78 5.30
CA ILE A 170 8.90 29.96 4.59
C ILE A 170 7.87 31.09 4.65
N LEU A 171 6.59 30.82 4.31
CA LEU A 171 5.50 31.80 4.38
C LEU A 171 5.33 32.37 5.80
N PHE A 172 5.41 31.52 6.82
CA PHE A 172 5.36 31.94 8.21
C PHE A 172 6.51 32.89 8.59
N HIS A 173 7.70 32.73 8.00
CA HIS A 173 8.84 33.59 8.27
C HIS A 173 8.86 34.88 7.42
N ILE A 174 8.30 34.84 6.21
CA ILE A 174 8.18 36.00 5.31
C ILE A 174 7.12 36.99 5.81
N GLN A 175 6.10 36.54 6.56
CA GLN A 175 5.04 37.42 7.02
C GLN A 175 5.57 38.58 7.91
N PRO A 176 4.91 39.75 7.91
CA PRO A 176 5.33 40.90 8.71
C PRO A 176 5.49 40.55 10.20
N ALA A 177 6.47 41.17 10.87
CA ALA A 177 6.77 40.87 12.28
C ALA A 177 5.57 41.04 13.22
N GLY A 178 4.66 41.98 12.93
CA GLY A 178 3.40 42.15 13.66
C GLY A 178 2.44 40.97 13.50
N ASN A 179 2.29 40.45 12.28
CA ASN A 179 1.47 39.28 11.99
C ASN A 179 2.05 38.01 12.62
N ARG A 180 3.38 37.87 12.62
CA ARG A 180 4.07 36.75 13.27
C ARG A 180 3.81 36.73 14.78
N LYS A 181 3.91 37.88 15.46
CA LYS A 181 3.60 37.97 16.90
C LYS A 181 2.15 37.62 17.20
N LYS A 182 1.20 38.09 16.38
CA LYS A 182 -0.22 37.72 16.51
C LYS A 182 -0.43 36.22 16.31
N ALA A 183 0.25 35.61 15.34
CA ALA A 183 0.21 34.17 15.11
C ALA A 183 0.82 33.36 16.28
N GLU A 184 1.88 33.88 16.91
CA GLU A 184 2.50 33.27 18.09
C GLU A 184 1.61 33.36 19.34
N GLN A 185 0.95 34.50 19.55
CA GLN A 185 -0.01 34.69 20.64
C GLN A 185 -1.21 33.77 20.47
N ARG A 186 -1.83 33.77 19.29
CA ARG A 186 -2.96 32.89 18.98
C ARG A 186 -2.62 31.42 19.20
N TYR A 187 -1.43 31.01 18.79
CA TYR A 187 -0.94 29.64 19.04
C TYR A 187 -0.79 29.32 20.53
N ALA A 188 -0.32 30.27 21.35
CA ALA A 188 -0.18 30.06 22.79
C ALA A 188 -1.54 29.97 23.49
N ASP A 189 -2.49 30.82 23.09
CA ASP A 189 -3.86 30.80 23.59
C ASP A 189 -4.54 29.46 23.25
N ASP A 190 -4.42 29.00 22.00
CA ASP A 190 -4.97 27.71 21.55
C ASP A 190 -4.36 26.52 22.35
N GLU A 191 -3.07 26.55 22.66
CA GLU A 191 -2.38 25.50 23.43
C GLU A 191 -2.83 25.47 24.90
N ASP A 192 -3.06 26.65 25.49
CA ASP A 192 -3.55 26.77 26.87
C ASP A 192 -5.03 26.35 26.99
N ASP A 193 -5.85 26.65 25.98
CA ASP A 193 -7.23 26.19 25.89
C ASP A 193 -7.32 24.67 25.74
N GLU A 194 -6.46 24.06 24.90
CA GLU A 194 -6.39 22.60 24.75
C GLU A 194 -5.98 21.93 26.08
N LYS A 195 -4.95 22.46 26.77
CA LYS A 195 -4.55 21.95 28.09
C LYS A 195 -5.68 22.07 29.10
N ARG A 196 -6.39 23.19 29.13
CA ARG A 196 -7.54 23.41 30.02
C ARG A 196 -8.66 22.42 29.71
N TYR A 197 -8.97 22.19 28.44
CA TYR A 197 -9.97 21.22 28.02
C TYR A 197 -9.60 19.79 28.41
N ASN A 198 -8.38 19.35 28.11
CA ASN A 198 -7.88 18.03 28.49
C ASN A 198 -7.85 17.83 30.02
N MET A 199 -7.48 18.88 30.76
CA MET A 199 -7.53 18.88 32.22
C MET A 199 -8.97 18.79 32.74
N MET A 200 -9.92 19.50 32.14
CA MET A 200 -11.35 19.38 32.47
C MET A 200 -11.91 17.99 32.16
N LEU A 201 -11.55 17.39 31.02
CA LEU A 201 -11.91 16.01 30.68
C LEU A 201 -11.32 15.00 31.68
N MET A 202 -10.06 15.18 32.07
CA MET A 202 -9.42 14.35 33.09
C MET A 202 -10.13 14.49 34.44
N PHE A 203 -10.48 15.72 34.86
CA PHE A 203 -11.27 15.94 36.07
C PHE A 203 -12.69 15.39 35.98
N SER A 204 -13.33 15.45 34.81
CA SER A 204 -14.65 14.83 34.57
C SER A 204 -14.57 13.31 34.65
N SER A 205 -13.56 12.70 34.03
CA SER A 205 -13.29 11.25 34.13
C SER A 205 -13.00 10.84 35.58
N LEU A 206 -12.14 11.60 36.28
CA LEU A 206 -11.83 11.36 37.69
C LEU A 206 -13.04 11.56 38.62
N ALA A 207 -13.89 12.56 38.36
CA ALA A 207 -15.13 12.79 39.11
C ALA A 207 -16.15 11.66 38.87
N PHE A 208 -16.24 11.18 37.63
CA PHE A 208 -17.07 10.03 37.26
C PHE A 208 -16.58 8.72 37.89
N ASN A 209 -15.27 8.53 38.02
CA ASN A 209 -14.67 7.35 38.66
C ASN A 209 -14.61 7.43 40.19
N ARG A 210 -14.72 8.63 40.80
CA ARG A 210 -14.71 8.84 42.26
C ARG A 210 -16.07 8.67 42.94
N ALA A 211 -17.15 8.45 42.19
CA ALA A 211 -18.49 8.25 42.73
C ALA A 211 -18.97 6.79 42.54
N PRO A 212 -18.32 5.79 43.18
CA PRO A 212 -18.69 4.37 43.02
C PRO A 212 -20.14 4.09 43.45
N ARG A 213 -20.71 4.93 44.34
CA ARG A 213 -22.12 4.86 44.76
C ARG A 213 -23.11 5.12 43.62
N ILE A 214 -22.76 5.94 42.63
CA ILE A 214 -23.63 6.23 41.48
C ILE A 214 -23.71 5.01 40.56
N TRP A 215 -22.59 4.33 40.32
CA TRP A 215 -22.54 3.09 39.53
C TRP A 215 -23.30 1.92 40.17
N VAL A 216 -23.32 1.83 41.51
CA VAL A 216 -24.12 0.81 42.21
C VAL A 216 -25.62 1.02 42.01
N ILE A 217 -26.09 2.27 41.94
CA ILE A 217 -27.51 2.59 41.76
C ILE A 217 -27.91 2.47 40.28
N VAL A 218 -27.15 3.13 39.38
CA VAL A 218 -27.42 3.17 37.94
C VAL A 218 -27.19 1.80 37.28
N GLY A 219 -26.15 1.09 37.69
CA GLY A 219 -25.88 -0.28 37.23
C GLY A 219 -26.98 -1.25 37.67
N SER A 220 -27.43 -1.16 38.92
CA SER A 220 -28.52 -2.01 39.43
C SER A 220 -29.85 -1.74 38.74
N THR A 221 -30.18 -0.47 38.44
CA THR A 221 -31.44 -0.14 37.72
C THR A 221 -31.39 -0.58 36.27
N ILE A 222 -30.28 -0.37 35.55
CA ILE A 222 -30.11 -0.87 34.17
C ILE A 222 -30.19 -2.40 34.14
N PHE A 223 -29.53 -3.08 35.09
CA PHE A 223 -29.59 -4.54 35.21
C PHE A 223 -31.02 -5.02 35.49
N LEU A 224 -31.76 -4.40 36.41
CA LEU A 224 -33.16 -4.75 36.68
C LEU A 224 -34.08 -4.53 35.46
N ILE A 225 -33.93 -3.41 34.74
CA ILE A 225 -34.70 -3.13 33.52
C ILE A 225 -34.39 -4.19 32.46
N PHE A 226 -33.11 -4.49 32.22
CA PHE A 226 -32.69 -5.52 31.27
C PHE A 226 -33.23 -6.89 31.66
N THR A 227 -33.17 -7.25 32.94
CA THR A 227 -33.67 -8.54 33.45
C THR A 227 -35.20 -8.65 33.29
N MET A 228 -35.94 -7.57 33.55
CA MET A 228 -37.39 -7.51 33.31
C MET A 228 -37.74 -7.55 31.81
N MET A 229 -36.90 -7.00 30.94
CA MET A 229 -37.12 -7.02 29.50
C MET A 229 -36.83 -8.40 28.88
N VAL A 230 -35.79 -9.09 29.38
CA VAL A 230 -35.34 -10.39 28.87
C VAL A 230 -36.10 -11.57 29.49
N PHE A 231 -36.45 -11.49 30.78
CA PHE A 231 -37.08 -12.58 31.54
C PHE A 231 -38.46 -12.23 32.08
N GLY A 232 -39.01 -11.06 31.75
CA GLY A 232 -40.37 -10.70 32.08
C GLY A 232 -41.36 -11.69 31.46
N PRO A 233 -42.37 -12.17 32.20
CA PRO A 233 -43.33 -13.12 31.67
C PRO A 233 -44.14 -12.43 30.58
N TYR A 234 -43.86 -12.76 29.31
CA TYR A 234 -44.85 -12.68 28.25
C TYR A 234 -46.02 -13.58 28.67
N ARG A 235 -46.95 -13.01 29.44
CA ARG A 235 -48.27 -13.59 29.67
C ARG A 235 -48.93 -13.66 28.29
N ARG A 236 -49.02 -14.87 27.76
CA ARG A 236 -50.00 -15.21 26.73
C ARG A 236 -51.37 -14.79 27.24
N PHE A 237 -51.97 -13.81 26.58
CA PHE A 237 -53.37 -13.75 26.22
C PHE A 237 -53.47 -13.00 24.90
#